data_AF-A0A7S4S435-F1
#
_entry.id   AF-A0A7S4S435-F1
#
_cell.length_a   1.000
_cell.length_b   1.000
_cell.length_c   1.000
_cell.angle_alpha   90.00
_cell.angle_beta   90.00
_cell.angle_gamma   90.00
#
_symmetry.space_group_name_H-M   'P 1'
#
loop_
_entity.id
_entity.type
_entity.pdbx_description
1 polymer ?
#
loop_
_entity_poly.entity_id
_entity_poly.type
_entity_poly.pdbx_seq_one_letter_code
_entity_poly.pdbx_strand_id
1 'polypeptide(L)'
;SSHLAQAAGHCSDRRGSFGMRPPVAMAAQGLPAVAAIPLQRWLLAAVVAASACWVPAGGAGGARVDKLTVTYVQCQVCKMAMKEARMQARNQNIQDEDALSDLVDNLCSPKKKEGKWMAMLDVTRDAQGSGLILQKQDKVGECRAECRAMQQSCAKALKGREEAIVALLSDSAGLAKLQNTACERPCKKRELPKLDMWVDEQFKEDNNAAVDSMMETMKGMPGMENLKMFKPGEL
;
A
#
# COMPACT_ATOMS: atom_id res chain seq x y z
N SER A 1 21.89 53.46 8.69
CA SER A 1 23.35 53.53 8.52
C SER A 1 23.99 52.35 9.21
N SER A 2 25.09 51.86 8.63
CA SER A 2 26.08 50.89 9.15
C SER A 2 26.06 49.49 8.52
N HIS A 3 26.97 49.35 7.53
CA HIS A 3 27.86 48.22 7.19
C HIS A 3 27.22 46.87 6.78
N LEU A 4 27.30 46.30 5.56
CA LEU A 4 28.32 46.19 4.49
C LEU A 4 29.44 45.16 4.77
N ALA A 5 29.54 44.17 3.86
CA ALA A 5 30.62 43.19 3.59
C ALA A 5 30.79 42.03 4.60
N GLN A 6 31.17 40.78 4.29
CA GLN A 6 31.72 40.01 3.15
C GLN A 6 31.42 38.51 3.48
N ALA A 7 31.33 37.54 2.57
CA ALA A 7 32.48 36.97 1.87
C ALA A 7 32.03 35.94 0.81
N ALA A 8 32.88 35.78 -0.19
CA ALA A 8 32.74 34.96 -1.37
C ALA A 8 33.49 33.62 -1.25
N GLY A 9 33.12 32.68 -2.12
CA GLY A 9 34.04 31.70 -2.72
C GLY A 9 34.20 30.36 -2.00
N HIS A 10 33.68 29.29 -2.62
CA HIS A 10 34.51 28.29 -3.30
C HIS A 10 33.62 27.29 -4.04
N CYS A 11 33.62 27.37 -5.38
CA CYS A 11 33.31 26.24 -6.24
C CYS A 11 34.50 25.26 -6.16
N SER A 12 34.23 23.98 -5.94
CA SER A 12 35.21 22.94 -6.28
C SER A 12 34.51 21.75 -6.92
N ASP A 13 34.78 21.70 -8.23
CA ASP A 13 34.60 20.67 -9.22
C ASP A 13 35.23 19.34 -8.77
N ARG A 14 34.45 18.25 -8.77
CA ARG A 14 34.99 16.90 -8.90
C ARG A 14 34.33 16.17 -10.06
N ARG A 15 34.89 16.42 -11.25
CA ARG A 15 35.05 15.45 -12.33
C ARG A 15 35.50 14.08 -11.79
N GLY A 16 34.59 13.11 -11.81
CA GLY A 16 34.89 11.69 -11.79
C GLY A 16 34.56 11.13 -13.17
N SER A 17 35.61 10.88 -13.96
CA SER A 17 35.52 10.39 -15.33
C SER A 17 35.95 8.92 -15.40
N PHE A 18 35.44 8.25 -16.44
CA PHE A 18 35.91 6.99 -17.04
C PHE A 18 35.52 5.66 -16.39
N GLY A 19 34.72 4.93 -17.18
CA GLY A 19 34.45 3.51 -17.01
C GLY A 19 33.51 2.97 -18.10
N MET A 20 33.74 3.35 -19.37
CA MET A 20 33.05 2.74 -20.52
C MET A 20 33.36 1.24 -20.54
N ARG A 21 32.32 0.42 -20.41
CA ARG A 21 32.35 -1.02 -20.73
C ARG A 21 31.93 -1.22 -22.18
N PRO A 22 32.65 -2.02 -22.98
CA PRO A 22 32.26 -2.34 -24.35
C PRO A 22 31.09 -3.34 -24.38
N PRO A 23 30.21 -3.27 -25.39
CA PRO A 23 29.21 -4.31 -25.65
C PRO A 23 29.87 -5.52 -26.30
N VAL A 24 29.72 -6.69 -25.70
CA VAL A 24 30.03 -7.97 -26.33
C VAL A 24 28.86 -8.34 -27.24
N ALA A 25 29.11 -8.31 -28.55
CA ALA A 25 28.26 -8.92 -29.55
C ALA A 25 28.52 -10.43 -29.55
N MET A 26 27.48 -11.25 -29.36
CA MET A 26 27.53 -12.67 -29.72
C MET A 26 26.17 -13.19 -30.20
N ALA A 27 26.26 -13.82 -31.38
CA ALA A 27 25.49 -14.97 -31.84
C ALA A 27 24.02 -14.78 -32.25
N ALA A 28 23.84 -14.57 -33.55
CA ALA A 28 22.68 -14.97 -34.33
C ALA A 28 22.70 -16.49 -34.57
N GLN A 29 21.68 -17.22 -34.10
CA GLN A 29 21.27 -18.58 -34.50
C GLN A 29 19.81 -18.74 -34.02
N GLY A 30 18.83 -19.31 -34.71
CA GLY A 30 18.67 -19.86 -36.05
C GLY A 30 17.16 -20.00 -36.28
N LEU A 31 16.73 -19.84 -37.53
CA LEU A 31 15.37 -20.10 -37.98
C LEU A 31 15.20 -21.61 -38.20
N PRO A 32 14.09 -22.23 -37.78
CA PRO A 32 13.61 -23.43 -38.44
C PRO A 32 12.38 -23.12 -39.31
N ALA A 33 12.61 -23.33 -40.60
CA ALA A 33 11.75 -24.06 -41.53
C ALA A 33 10.25 -23.71 -41.58
N VAL A 34 9.92 -22.86 -42.56
CA VAL A 34 8.63 -22.87 -43.25
C VAL A 34 8.44 -24.22 -43.95
N ALA A 35 7.53 -25.04 -43.42
CA ALA A 35 6.99 -26.20 -44.12
C ALA A 35 5.72 -25.78 -44.87
N ALA A 36 5.81 -25.76 -46.20
CA ALA A 36 4.71 -25.53 -47.12
C ALA A 36 4.19 -26.87 -47.63
N ILE A 37 2.94 -27.25 -47.33
CA ILE A 37 2.18 -28.29 -48.07
C ILE A 37 0.67 -28.06 -47.78
N PRO A 38 -0.28 -28.54 -48.60
CA PRO A 38 -0.71 -28.04 -49.91
C PRO A 38 -2.18 -27.57 -49.92
N LEU A 39 -2.58 -26.86 -50.99
CA LEU A 39 -3.98 -26.67 -51.37
C LEU A 39 -4.65 -28.02 -51.66
N GLN A 40 -5.65 -28.39 -50.87
CA GLN A 40 -6.67 -29.35 -51.30
C GLN A 40 -8.06 -28.75 -51.02
N ARG A 41 -8.72 -28.35 -52.11
CA ARG A 41 -10.12 -27.94 -52.17
C ARG A 41 -11.01 -29.04 -51.58
N TRP A 42 -11.70 -28.73 -50.50
CA TRP A 42 -12.97 -29.37 -50.16
C TRP A 42 -14.01 -28.27 -50.02
N LEU A 43 -14.77 -28.09 -51.11
CA LEU A 43 -16.14 -27.62 -51.04
C LEU A 43 -16.90 -28.61 -50.16
N LEU A 44 -17.59 -28.12 -49.12
CA LEU A 44 -18.94 -28.55 -48.74
C LEU A 44 -19.42 -27.62 -47.62
N ALA A 45 -20.50 -26.92 -47.92
CA ALA A 45 -21.25 -26.11 -47.00
C ALA A 45 -21.84 -26.97 -45.88
N ALA A 46 -21.66 -26.56 -44.64
CA ALA A 46 -22.50 -26.97 -43.52
C ALA A 46 -22.76 -25.74 -42.66
N VAL A 47 -24.00 -25.27 -42.73
CA VAL A 47 -24.59 -24.21 -41.92
C VAL A 47 -24.53 -24.64 -40.45
N VAL A 48 -23.58 -24.10 -39.69
CA VAL A 48 -23.62 -24.20 -38.22
C VAL A 48 -24.49 -23.07 -37.72
N ALA A 49 -25.66 -23.46 -37.24
CA ALA A 49 -26.66 -22.61 -36.63
C ALA A 49 -26.03 -21.72 -35.55
N ALA A 50 -26.41 -20.44 -35.61
CA ALA A 50 -26.15 -19.44 -34.60
C ALA A 50 -26.79 -19.84 -33.27
N SER A 51 -26.02 -20.48 -32.40
CA SER A 51 -26.28 -20.54 -30.97
C SER A 51 -25.38 -19.49 -30.31
N ALA A 52 -25.85 -18.25 -30.31
CA ALA A 52 -25.30 -17.20 -29.46
C ALA A 52 -25.57 -17.60 -28.00
N CYS A 53 -24.63 -18.34 -27.40
CA CYS A 53 -24.48 -18.35 -25.95
C CYS A 53 -24.15 -16.91 -25.56
N TRP A 54 -25.19 -16.15 -25.21
CA TRP A 54 -25.04 -15.01 -24.32
C TRP A 54 -24.49 -15.56 -23.00
N VAL A 55 -23.17 -15.61 -22.91
CA VAL A 55 -22.50 -15.53 -21.62
C VAL A 55 -22.73 -14.10 -21.18
N PRO A 56 -23.58 -13.83 -20.16
CA PRO A 56 -23.51 -12.53 -19.53
C PRO A 56 -22.08 -12.40 -19.04
N ALA A 57 -21.36 -11.44 -19.60
CA ALA A 57 -20.13 -10.93 -19.03
C ALA A 57 -20.50 -10.25 -17.70
N GLY A 58 -20.86 -11.06 -16.71
CA GLY A 58 -20.78 -10.70 -15.31
C GLY A 58 -19.31 -10.50 -15.03
N GLY A 59 -18.82 -9.30 -15.33
CA GLY A 59 -17.52 -8.85 -14.90
C GLY A 59 -17.49 -8.94 -13.39
N ALA A 60 -16.95 -10.04 -12.87
CA ALA A 60 -16.28 -10.04 -11.59
C ALA A 60 -15.09 -9.10 -11.73
N GLY A 61 -15.38 -7.80 -11.63
CA GLY A 61 -14.40 -6.76 -11.49
C GLY A 61 -13.69 -7.01 -10.18
N GLY A 62 -12.61 -7.79 -10.20
CA GLY A 62 -11.59 -7.69 -9.19
C GLY A 62 -11.22 -6.21 -9.13
N ALA A 63 -11.70 -5.53 -8.09
CA ALA A 63 -11.58 -4.09 -7.95
C ALA A 63 -10.11 -3.73 -8.10
N ARG A 64 -9.75 -3.16 -9.26
CA ARG A 64 -8.41 -2.63 -9.47
C ARG A 64 -8.28 -1.50 -8.47
N VAL A 65 -7.27 -1.58 -7.61
CA VAL A 65 -6.93 -0.47 -6.71
C VAL A 65 -6.70 0.76 -7.57
N ASP A 66 -7.61 1.74 -7.48
CA ASP A 66 -7.52 2.95 -8.28
C ASP A 66 -6.32 3.77 -7.80
N LYS A 67 -5.40 4.07 -8.73
CA LYS A 67 -4.20 4.87 -8.45
C LYS A 67 -4.55 6.28 -7.98
N LEU A 68 -5.70 6.82 -8.42
CA LEU A 68 -6.22 8.11 -7.99
C LEU A 68 -6.60 8.05 -6.52
N THR A 69 -7.39 7.04 -6.09
CA THR A 69 -7.74 6.86 -4.68
C THR A 69 -6.50 6.83 -3.80
N VAL A 70 -5.48 6.06 -4.17
CA VAL A 70 -4.19 5.99 -3.46
C VAL A 70 -3.54 7.37 -3.30
N THR A 71 -3.63 8.23 -4.30
CA THR A 71 -3.06 9.58 -4.28
C THR A 71 -3.90 10.53 -3.42
N TYR A 72 -5.22 10.46 -3.52
CA TYR A 72 -6.15 11.28 -2.75
C TYR A 72 -6.04 11.06 -1.25
N VAL A 73 -5.96 9.81 -0.81
CA VAL A 73 -5.91 9.48 0.62
C VAL A 73 -4.49 9.53 1.21
N GLN A 74 -3.44 9.72 0.39
CA GLN A 74 -2.04 9.57 0.82
C GLN A 74 -1.65 10.42 2.03
N CYS A 75 -1.98 11.70 2.00
CA CYS A 75 -1.68 12.59 3.12
C CYS A 75 -2.45 12.20 4.40
N GLN A 76 -3.73 11.86 4.26
CA GLN A 76 -4.58 11.51 5.40
C GLN A 76 -4.12 10.21 6.06
N VAL A 77 -3.85 9.18 5.24
CA VAL A 77 -3.31 7.89 5.70
C VAL A 77 -1.97 8.09 6.40
N CYS A 78 -1.07 8.91 5.87
CA CYS A 78 0.21 9.20 6.54
C CYS A 78 0.01 9.82 7.92
N LYS A 79 -0.84 10.85 8.03
CA LYS A 79 -1.10 11.52 9.31
C LYS A 79 -1.70 10.58 10.34
N MET A 80 -2.63 9.72 9.91
CA MET A 80 -3.24 8.68 10.75
C MET A 80 -2.20 7.64 11.17
N ALA A 81 -1.38 7.15 10.25
CA ALA A 81 -0.30 6.21 10.54
C ALA A 81 0.65 6.74 11.63
N MET A 82 1.08 8.01 11.54
CA MET A 82 1.95 8.62 12.56
C MET A 82 1.26 8.78 13.91
N LYS A 83 -0.05 9.04 13.93
CA LYS A 83 -0.83 9.07 15.17
C LYS A 83 -0.87 7.68 15.80
N GLU A 84 -1.18 6.65 15.02
CA GLU A 84 -1.27 5.27 15.48
C GLU A 84 0.10 4.72 15.93
N ALA A 85 1.18 4.97 15.19
CA ALA A 85 2.54 4.59 15.58
C ALA A 85 2.93 5.17 16.94
N ARG A 86 2.72 6.48 17.14
CA ARG A 86 2.99 7.14 18.43
C ARG A 86 2.15 6.55 19.55
N MET A 87 0.84 6.34 19.32
CA MET A 87 -0.05 5.78 20.33
C MET A 87 0.36 4.36 20.70
N GLN A 88 0.68 3.52 19.73
CA GLN A 88 1.10 2.15 19.96
C GLN A 88 2.44 2.06 20.69
N ALA A 89 3.45 2.83 20.28
CA ALA A 89 4.73 2.90 20.97
C ALA A 89 4.56 3.28 22.45
N ARG A 90 3.71 4.27 22.75
CA ARG A 90 3.42 4.71 24.11
C ARG A 90 2.63 3.70 24.92
N ASN A 91 1.56 3.17 24.35
CA ASN A 91 0.66 2.24 25.04
C ASN A 91 1.36 0.90 25.35
N GLN A 92 2.31 0.50 24.51
CA GLN A 92 3.10 -0.72 24.69
C GLN A 92 4.44 -0.45 25.41
N ASN A 93 4.73 0.81 25.78
CA ASN A 93 5.98 1.25 26.42
C ASN A 93 7.24 0.72 25.69
N ILE A 94 7.23 0.84 24.36
CA ILE A 94 8.34 0.40 23.51
C ILE A 94 9.45 1.42 23.62
N GLN A 95 10.59 1.00 24.15
CA GLN A 95 11.82 1.80 24.23
C GLN A 95 12.96 1.22 23.40
N ASP A 96 12.81 -0.04 23.00
CA ASP A 96 13.78 -0.76 22.18
C ASP A 96 13.66 -0.34 20.71
N GLU A 97 14.79 -0.05 20.07
CA GLU A 97 14.82 0.45 18.69
C GLU A 97 14.40 -0.61 17.69
N ASP A 98 14.74 -1.88 17.91
CA ASP A 98 14.35 -2.99 17.03
C ASP A 98 12.82 -3.17 17.08
N ALA A 99 12.22 -3.14 18.26
CA ALA A 99 10.77 -3.19 18.42
C ALA A 99 10.04 -1.96 17.83
N LEU A 100 10.66 -0.78 17.84
CA LEU A 100 10.15 0.40 17.13
C LEU A 100 10.25 0.23 15.61
N SER A 101 11.32 -0.39 15.11
CA SER A 101 11.46 -0.73 13.69
C SER A 101 10.36 -1.69 13.25
N ASP A 102 10.15 -2.77 14.01
CA ASP A 102 9.07 -3.74 13.77
C ASP A 102 7.69 -3.07 13.77
N LEU A 103 7.46 -2.13 14.68
CA LEU A 103 6.23 -1.34 14.72
C LEU A 103 6.04 -0.56 13.41
N VAL A 104 7.07 0.14 12.93
CA VAL A 104 7.00 0.97 11.72
C VAL A 104 6.83 0.11 10.48
N ASP A 105 7.53 -1.02 10.37
CA ASP A 105 7.46 -1.94 9.23
C ASP A 105 6.09 -2.60 9.10
N ASN A 106 5.46 -2.95 10.22
CA ASN A 106 4.15 -3.59 10.24
C ASN A 106 2.97 -2.59 10.25
N LEU A 107 3.23 -1.29 10.43
CA LEU A 107 2.21 -0.24 10.56
C LEU A 107 1.24 -0.17 9.37
N CYS A 108 1.71 -0.51 8.17
CA CYS A 108 0.92 -0.51 6.94
C CYS A 108 0.31 -1.89 6.60
N SER A 109 0.31 -2.85 7.53
CA SER A 109 -0.17 -4.21 7.29
C SER A 109 -1.46 -4.50 8.08
N PRO A 110 -2.65 -4.49 7.46
CA PRO A 110 -3.93 -4.67 8.15
C PRO A 110 -4.09 -6.05 8.81
N LYS A 111 -3.26 -7.02 8.42
CA LYS A 111 -3.23 -8.37 9.02
C LYS A 111 -2.38 -8.46 10.27
N LYS A 112 -1.51 -7.47 10.51
CA LYS A 112 -0.63 -7.39 11.66
C LYS A 112 -1.29 -6.55 12.75
N LYS A 113 -0.92 -6.78 14.00
CA LYS A 113 -1.45 -6.04 15.16
C LYS A 113 -1.21 -4.54 14.99
N GLU A 114 -0.04 -4.19 14.48
CA GLU A 114 0.46 -2.84 14.30
C GLU A 114 -0.31 -2.07 13.22
N GLY A 115 -0.76 -2.76 12.17
CA GLY A 115 -1.52 -2.18 11.06
C GLY A 115 -3.03 -2.40 11.16
N LYS A 116 -3.54 -3.06 12.20
CA LYS A 116 -4.97 -3.36 12.38
C LYS A 116 -5.87 -2.12 12.33
N TRP A 117 -5.34 -0.95 12.70
CA TRP A 117 -6.03 0.34 12.61
C TRP A 117 -6.55 0.64 11.20
N MET A 118 -5.88 0.15 10.15
CA MET A 118 -6.30 0.37 8.76
C MET A 118 -7.63 -0.29 8.43
N ALA A 119 -7.91 -1.43 9.05
CA ALA A 119 -9.18 -2.15 8.89
C ALA A 119 -10.32 -1.50 9.68
N MET A 120 -10.03 -0.50 10.52
CA MET A 120 -11.05 0.30 11.22
C MET A 120 -11.35 1.62 10.49
N LEU A 121 -10.78 1.82 9.30
CA LEU A 121 -11.00 3.01 8.50
C LEU A 121 -11.87 2.68 7.29
N ASP A 122 -12.70 3.65 6.94
CA ASP A 122 -13.58 3.65 5.79
C ASP A 122 -13.28 4.90 4.94
N VAL A 123 -13.32 4.78 3.62
CA VAL A 123 -13.03 5.91 2.73
C VAL A 123 -14.34 6.44 2.21
N THR A 124 -14.72 7.66 2.58
CA THR A 124 -15.98 8.26 2.12
C THR A 124 -15.73 9.55 1.34
N ARG A 125 -16.72 10.03 0.59
CA ARG A 125 -16.64 11.36 -0.03
C ARG A 125 -16.70 12.45 1.02
N ASP A 126 -15.97 13.53 0.79
CA ASP A 126 -16.13 14.76 1.57
C ASP A 126 -17.56 15.33 1.38
N ALA A 127 -17.99 16.18 2.32
CA ALA A 127 -19.32 16.80 2.25
C ALA A 127 -19.52 17.67 0.98
N GLN A 128 -18.44 18.06 0.31
CA GLN A 128 -18.45 18.86 -0.92
C GLN A 128 -18.42 17.99 -2.20
N GLY A 129 -18.29 16.66 -2.08
CA GLY A 129 -18.22 15.69 -3.17
C GLY A 129 -16.93 15.70 -4.00
N SER A 130 -15.97 16.57 -3.67
CA SER A 130 -14.76 16.86 -4.45
C SER A 130 -13.53 16.03 -4.05
N GLY A 131 -13.55 15.45 -2.85
CA GLY A 131 -12.44 14.72 -2.27
C GLY A 131 -12.87 13.47 -1.50
N LEU A 132 -11.86 12.73 -1.03
CA LEU A 132 -12.05 11.57 -0.14
C LEU A 132 -11.64 11.95 1.27
N ILE A 133 -12.34 11.43 2.26
CA ILE A 133 -12.01 11.56 3.68
C ILE A 133 -11.96 10.17 4.32
N LEU A 134 -11.14 10.03 5.36
CA LEU A 134 -11.08 8.81 6.16
C LEU A 134 -12.00 8.93 7.35
N GLN A 135 -12.96 8.01 7.47
CA GLN A 135 -13.83 7.87 8.63
C GLN A 135 -13.35 6.72 9.51
N LYS A 136 -13.17 6.98 10.80
CA LYS A 136 -12.85 5.92 11.77
C LYS A 136 -14.15 5.25 12.23
N GLN A 137 -14.16 3.93 12.15
CA GLN A 137 -15.22 3.07 12.64
C GLN A 137 -14.84 2.48 14.01
N ASP A 138 -15.84 2.11 14.80
CA ASP A 138 -15.62 1.52 16.12
C ASP A 138 -15.17 0.06 16.06
N LYS A 139 -15.48 -0.61 14.95
CA LYS A 139 -15.22 -2.04 14.74
C LYS A 139 -14.20 -2.27 13.64
N VAL A 140 -13.66 -3.49 13.62
CA VAL A 140 -12.71 -3.93 12.58
C VAL A 140 -13.52 -4.45 11.40
N GLY A 141 -13.22 -3.96 10.21
CA GLY A 141 -13.85 -4.38 8.97
C GLY A 141 -13.04 -5.39 8.16
N GLU A 142 -13.69 -6.01 7.19
CA GLU A 142 -13.02 -6.85 6.20
C GLU A 142 -12.12 -5.98 5.30
N CYS A 143 -10.85 -6.36 5.16
CA CYS A 143 -9.93 -5.61 4.31
C CYS A 143 -10.15 -5.91 2.81
N ARG A 144 -10.83 -5.00 2.13
CA ARG A 144 -11.20 -5.11 0.71
C ARG A 144 -10.51 -4.06 -0.17
N ALA A 145 -11.17 -3.51 -1.18
CA ALA A 145 -10.54 -2.68 -2.21
C ALA A 145 -10.01 -1.36 -1.62
N GLU A 146 -10.81 -0.70 -0.79
CA GLU A 146 -10.43 0.56 -0.14
C GLU A 146 -9.33 0.37 0.90
N CYS A 147 -9.45 -0.66 1.73
CA CYS A 147 -8.39 -1.04 2.68
C CYS A 147 -7.06 -1.32 1.96
N ARG A 148 -7.08 -2.01 0.81
CA ARG A 148 -5.89 -2.24 -0.02
C ARG A 148 -5.36 -0.95 -0.63
N ALA A 149 -6.23 -0.02 -1.03
CA ALA A 149 -5.81 1.30 -1.49
C ALA A 149 -5.11 2.09 -0.38
N MET A 150 -5.67 2.06 0.84
CA MET A 150 -5.04 2.65 2.03
C MET A 150 -3.71 1.98 2.35
N GLN A 151 -3.63 0.64 2.29
CA GLN A 151 -2.39 -0.11 2.52
C GLN A 151 -1.28 0.34 1.55
N GLN A 152 -1.58 0.41 0.26
CA GLN A 152 -0.63 0.88 -0.74
C GLN A 152 -0.24 2.35 -0.53
N SER A 153 -1.22 3.17 -0.14
CA SER A 153 -1.02 4.59 0.19
C SER A 153 -0.09 4.78 1.38
N CYS A 154 -0.29 4.01 2.46
CA CYS A 154 0.54 3.99 3.66
C CYS A 154 1.98 3.61 3.32
N ALA A 155 2.18 2.46 2.66
CA ALA A 155 3.51 1.99 2.28
C ALA A 155 4.25 3.00 1.40
N LYS A 156 3.55 3.64 0.44
CA LYS A 156 4.12 4.70 -0.39
C LYS A 156 4.44 5.98 0.39
N ALA A 157 3.64 6.30 1.41
CA ALA A 157 3.84 7.50 2.22
C ALA A 157 5.07 7.40 3.13
N LEU A 158 5.33 6.21 3.69
CA LEU A 158 6.44 5.98 4.62
C LEU A 158 7.76 5.64 3.91
N LYS A 159 7.70 5.21 2.65
CA LYS A 159 8.87 4.78 1.87
C LYS A 159 10.06 5.74 1.94
N GLY A 160 11.18 5.24 2.43
CA GLY A 160 12.45 5.95 2.55
C GLY A 160 12.49 6.99 3.68
N ARG A 161 11.65 6.81 4.70
CA ARG A 161 11.55 7.65 5.91
C ARG A 161 11.41 6.81 7.19
N GLU A 162 11.47 5.48 7.07
CA GLU A 162 11.26 4.52 8.14
C GLU A 162 12.23 4.76 9.31
N GLU A 163 13.53 4.83 9.02
CA GLU A 163 14.58 5.14 10.01
C GLU A 163 14.35 6.48 10.73
N ALA A 164 13.93 7.52 9.98
CA ALA A 164 13.64 8.83 10.55
C ALA A 164 12.40 8.81 11.46
N ILE A 165 11.41 7.96 11.15
CA ILE A 165 10.23 7.75 11.98
C ILE A 165 10.64 7.03 13.27
N VAL A 166 11.45 5.96 13.18
CA VAL A 166 11.96 5.23 14.34
C VAL A 166 12.74 6.15 15.28
N ALA A 167 13.68 6.94 14.75
CA ALA A 167 14.45 7.90 15.55
C ALA A 167 13.55 8.91 16.28
N LEU A 168 12.53 9.45 15.61
CA LEU A 168 11.59 10.38 16.23
C LEU A 168 10.68 9.73 17.28
N LEU A 169 10.35 8.45 17.10
CA LEU A 169 9.58 7.68 18.09
C LEU A 169 10.43 7.37 19.32
N SER A 170 11.70 6.98 19.13
CA SER A 170 12.68 6.75 20.19
C SER A 170 12.88 8.03 21.03
N ASP A 171 13.05 9.18 20.37
CA ASP A 171 13.13 10.50 21.01
C ASP A 171 11.82 10.97 21.67
N SER A 172 10.73 10.20 21.56
CA SER A 172 9.39 10.59 22.03
C SER A 172 8.90 11.93 21.45
N ALA A 173 9.40 12.29 20.26
CA ALA A 173 9.14 13.57 19.59
C ALA A 173 7.64 13.83 19.43
N GLY A 174 7.17 15.08 19.57
CA GLY A 174 5.75 15.47 19.45
C GLY A 174 5.05 15.07 18.13
N LEU A 175 3.71 14.88 18.16
CA LEU A 175 2.95 14.36 17.00
C LEU A 175 3.10 15.26 15.77
N ALA A 176 3.12 16.59 15.99
CA ALA A 176 3.32 17.56 14.92
C ALA A 176 4.70 17.40 14.25
N LYS A 177 5.78 17.22 15.03
CA LYS A 177 7.12 17.00 14.49
C LYS A 177 7.18 15.69 13.71
N LEU A 178 6.59 14.62 14.26
CA LEU A 178 6.51 13.32 13.59
C LEU A 178 5.77 13.39 12.25
N GLN A 179 4.58 14.00 12.22
CA GLN A 179 3.78 14.18 11.00
C GLN A 179 4.47 15.11 9.99
N ASN A 180 5.08 16.20 10.45
CA ASN A 180 5.76 17.13 9.53
C ASN A 180 6.97 16.48 8.88
N THR A 181 7.76 15.69 9.61
CA THR A 181 8.92 14.99 9.04
C THR A 181 8.48 13.84 8.15
N ALA A 182 7.61 12.95 8.62
CA ALA A 182 7.20 11.76 7.88
C ALA A 182 6.30 12.09 6.69
N CYS A 183 5.35 13.01 6.86
CA CYS A 183 4.28 13.27 5.89
C CYS A 183 4.51 14.47 4.98
N GLU A 184 5.67 15.12 5.03
CA GLU A 184 6.00 16.24 4.13
C GLU A 184 5.76 15.92 2.64
N ARG A 185 6.30 14.79 2.14
CA ARG A 185 6.14 14.36 0.74
C ARG A 185 4.70 14.02 0.35
N PRO A 186 3.97 13.16 1.09
CA PRO A 186 2.59 12.80 0.74
C PRO A 186 1.59 13.94 0.95
N CYS A 187 1.90 14.92 1.82
CA CYS A 187 1.03 16.08 2.07
C CYS A 187 1.38 17.34 1.27
N LYS A 188 2.37 17.30 0.36
CA LYS A 188 2.62 18.41 -0.56
C LYS A 188 1.36 18.65 -1.39
N LYS A 189 0.89 19.91 -1.41
CA LYS A 189 -0.24 20.34 -2.23
C LYS A 189 0.05 20.00 -3.68
N ARG A 190 -0.85 19.24 -4.30
CA ARG A 190 -0.81 18.86 -5.71
C ARG A 190 -2.21 19.05 -6.26
N GLU A 191 -2.30 19.45 -7.51
CA GLU A 191 -3.56 19.40 -8.24
C GLU A 191 -3.89 17.92 -8.49
N LEU A 192 -5.02 17.47 -7.93
CA LEU A 192 -5.48 16.09 -8.08
C LEU A 192 -6.49 16.02 -9.22
N PRO A 193 -6.39 15.02 -10.13
CA PRO A 193 -7.38 14.82 -11.18
C PRO A 193 -8.77 14.53 -10.60
N LYS A 194 -9.83 15.02 -11.25
CA LYS A 194 -11.21 14.81 -10.78
C LYS A 194 -11.53 13.33 -10.52
N LEU A 195 -12.23 13.07 -9.43
CA LEU A 195 -12.58 11.74 -8.96
C LEU A 195 -13.98 11.32 -9.44
N ASP A 196 -14.13 11.16 -10.76
CA ASP A 196 -15.42 10.83 -11.40
C ASP A 196 -15.83 9.35 -11.27
N MET A 197 -14.87 8.44 -11.21
CA MET A 197 -15.12 6.99 -11.28
C MET A 197 -14.94 6.23 -9.96
N TRP A 198 -14.74 6.94 -8.84
CA TRP A 198 -14.59 6.28 -7.54
C TRP A 198 -15.95 5.78 -7.03
N VAL A 199 -15.98 4.50 -6.70
CA VAL A 199 -17.12 3.78 -6.14
C VAL A 199 -16.84 3.52 -4.67
N ASP A 200 -17.79 3.94 -3.84
CA ASP A 200 -17.79 3.71 -2.40
C ASP A 200 -18.03 2.23 -2.09
N GLU A 201 -17.14 1.64 -1.32
CA GLU A 201 -17.27 0.29 -0.80
C GLU A 201 -17.85 0.33 0.60
N GLN A 202 -19.06 -0.21 0.78
CA GLN A 202 -19.69 -0.25 2.09
C GLN A 202 -18.81 -0.97 3.12
N PHE A 203 -18.51 -0.30 4.24
CA PHE A 203 -17.85 -0.89 5.38
C PHE A 203 -18.59 -2.12 5.88
N LYS A 204 -17.91 -3.28 5.84
CA LYS A 204 -18.42 -4.53 6.39
C LYS A 204 -17.56 -4.97 7.56
N GLU A 205 -18.18 -5.11 8.72
CA GLU A 205 -17.54 -5.66 9.92
C GLU A 205 -17.01 -7.07 9.66
N ASP A 206 -15.80 -7.34 10.15
CA ASP A 206 -15.23 -8.68 10.17
C ASP A 206 -15.67 -9.39 11.45
N ASN A 207 -16.67 -10.28 11.31
CA ASN A 207 -17.22 -11.07 12.40
C ASN A 207 -16.18 -11.99 13.08
N ASN A 208 -15.07 -12.30 12.39
CA ASN A 208 -14.00 -13.13 12.94
C ASN A 208 -12.91 -12.30 13.64
N ALA A 209 -12.93 -10.97 13.53
CA ALA A 209 -11.87 -10.12 14.07
C ALA A 209 -11.74 -10.23 15.61
N ALA A 210 -12.83 -10.49 16.32
CA ALA A 210 -12.83 -10.73 17.77
C ALA A 210 -12.15 -12.06 18.12
N VAL A 211 -12.50 -13.13 17.39
CA VAL A 211 -11.92 -14.47 17.55
C VAL A 211 -10.43 -14.43 17.22
N ASP A 212 -10.06 -13.80 16.11
CA ASP A 212 -8.66 -13.66 15.70
C ASP A 212 -7.84 -12.87 16.72
N SER A 213 -8.43 -11.85 17.34
CA SER A 213 -7.77 -11.09 18.41
C SER A 213 -7.51 -11.93 19.67
N MET A 214 -8.44 -12.83 20.03
CA MET A 214 -8.25 -13.77 21.14
C MET A 214 -7.17 -14.79 20.80
N MET A 215 -7.22 -15.38 19.60
CA MET A 215 -6.24 -16.35 19.13
C MET A 215 -4.81 -15.79 19.11
N GLU A 216 -4.64 -14.53 18.67
CA GLU A 216 -3.33 -13.89 18.63
C GLU A 216 -2.73 -13.70 20.03
N THR A 217 -3.57 -13.42 21.03
CA THR A 217 -3.13 -13.29 22.42
C THR A 217 -2.67 -14.64 22.99
N MET A 218 -3.24 -15.75 22.52
CA MET A 218 -2.94 -17.09 23.03
C MET A 218 -1.67 -17.72 22.42
N LYS A 219 -1.26 -17.31 21.21
CA LYS A 219 -0.09 -17.88 20.50
C LYS A 219 1.27 -17.67 21.20
N GLY A 220 1.35 -16.77 22.19
CA GLY A 220 2.60 -16.44 22.89
C GLY A 220 2.70 -16.97 24.33
N MET A 221 1.69 -17.71 24.82
CA MET A 221 1.73 -18.23 26.19
C MET A 221 2.49 -19.57 26.25
N PRO A 222 3.44 -19.75 27.20
CA PRO A 222 4.18 -21.00 27.33
C PRO A 222 3.22 -22.18 27.60
N GLY A 223 3.40 -23.28 26.88
CA GLY A 223 2.59 -24.51 27.03
C GLY A 223 1.45 -24.73 26.02
N MET A 224 1.23 -23.81 25.05
CA MET A 224 0.22 -23.96 23.98
C MET A 224 0.78 -24.24 22.57
N GLU A 225 2.07 -24.50 22.45
CA GLU A 225 2.78 -24.67 21.16
C GLU A 225 2.33 -25.85 20.28
N ASN A 226 1.59 -26.84 20.85
CA ASN A 226 1.14 -28.04 20.12
C ASN A 226 -0.38 -28.16 19.94
N LEU A 227 -1.18 -27.16 20.32
CA LEU A 227 -2.64 -27.21 20.15
C LEU A 227 -3.06 -26.60 18.81
N LYS A 228 -3.62 -27.44 17.92
CA LYS A 228 -4.27 -26.97 16.69
C LYS A 228 -5.66 -26.43 17.02
N MET A 229 -5.84 -25.11 16.97
CA MET A 229 -7.16 -24.48 17.04
C MET A 229 -7.76 -24.37 15.64
N PHE A 230 -8.98 -24.88 15.48
CA PHE A 230 -9.77 -24.79 14.25
C PHE A 230 -10.80 -23.66 14.40
N LYS A 231 -11.00 -22.88 13.33
CA LYS A 231 -12.05 -21.85 13.32
C LYS A 231 -13.44 -22.51 13.19
N PRO A 232 -14.50 -21.92 13.78
CA PRO A 232 -15.86 -22.38 13.54
C PRO A 232 -16.16 -22.37 12.02
N GLY A 233 -16.46 -23.54 11.45
CA GLY A 233 -16.75 -23.70 10.01
C GLY A 233 -15.67 -24.40 9.16
N GLU A 234 -14.55 -24.83 9.77
CA GLU A 234 -13.48 -25.59 9.09
C GLU A 234 -13.51 -27.12 9.35
N LEU A 235 -14.65 -27.67 9.81
CA LEU A 235 -14.85 -29.10 10.06
C LEU A 235 -15.78 -29.75 9.02
#